data_AF-A0AAE0FD79-F1
#
_entry.id   AF-A0AAE0FD79-F1
#
_cell.length_a   1.000
_cell.length_b   1.000
_cell.length_c   1.000
_cell.angle_alpha   90.00
_cell.angle_beta   90.00
_cell.angle_gamma   90.00
#
_symmetry.space_group_name_H-M   'P 1'
#
loop_
_entity.id
_entity.type
_entity.pdbx_description
1 polymer ?
#
loop_
_entity_poly.entity_id
_entity_poly.type
_entity_poly.pdbx_seq_one_letter_code
_entity_poly.pdbx_strand_id
1 'polypeptide(L)'
;MYSFYHAPIWPAYVPKSMGAGATDEAWNGTEIDPWAKGDSSMCRRWLDPTTLFDRRYFLSPSGVDWWTFTNFFRNMNSPGVYVDVNSGDYHQDSDSYFFDHCLGWSGLCIESDDALSASIARFRSCKVVPTCVEAQDDSTLTTSILAGVTRGQTRCSALQKLLDEHELSHVDLLLLHNMKGKAAVALKVEALPQALQVLHMCIHSSPLC
;
A
#
# COMPACT_ATOMS: atom_id res chain seq x y z
N MET A 1 -11.68 26.82 1.29
CA MET A 1 -11.78 26.83 -0.18
C MET A 1 -10.75 25.83 -0.68
N TYR A 2 -11.15 24.56 -0.87
CA TYR A 2 -10.22 23.51 -1.30
C TYR A 2 -10.09 23.59 -2.83
N SER A 3 -8.88 23.81 -3.32
CA SER A 3 -8.56 23.79 -4.74
C SER A 3 -8.29 22.34 -5.14
N PHE A 4 -9.12 21.79 -6.03
CA PHE A 4 -8.85 20.50 -6.66
C PHE A 4 -7.70 20.69 -7.65
N TYR A 5 -6.52 20.19 -7.30
CA TYR A 5 -5.37 20.15 -8.22
C TYR A 5 -5.56 18.98 -9.18
N HIS A 6 -5.67 19.28 -10.47
CA HIS A 6 -5.49 18.26 -11.51
C HIS A 6 -4.00 17.90 -11.55
N ALA A 7 -3.66 16.67 -11.17
CA ALA A 7 -2.32 16.15 -11.40
C ALA A 7 -2.04 16.14 -12.93
N PRO A 8 -0.85 16.56 -13.38
CA PRO A 8 -0.51 16.48 -14.79
C PRO A 8 -0.58 15.01 -15.26
N ILE A 9 -1.21 14.77 -16.40
CA ILE A 9 -1.20 13.47 -17.07
C ILE A 9 0.22 13.24 -17.60
N TRP A 10 1.01 12.45 -16.89
CA TRP A 10 2.35 12.07 -17.34
C TRP A 10 2.28 10.79 -18.20
N PRO A 11 3.14 10.65 -19.22
CA PRO A 11 3.23 9.41 -19.99
C PRO A 11 3.53 8.25 -19.03
N ALA A 12 2.82 7.12 -19.23
CA ALA A 12 3.07 5.89 -18.51
C ALA A 12 4.57 5.55 -18.58
N TYR A 13 5.24 5.56 -17.42
CA TYR A 13 6.61 5.10 -17.34
C TYR A 13 6.58 3.59 -17.48
N VAL A 14 6.95 3.11 -18.67
CA VAL A 14 7.28 1.70 -18.89
C VAL A 14 8.75 1.55 -18.47
N PRO A 15 9.06 0.83 -17.38
CA PRO A 15 10.45 0.56 -17.05
C PRO A 15 11.10 -0.12 -18.26
N LYS A 16 12.27 0.39 -18.69
CA LYS A 16 13.14 -0.41 -19.55
C LYS A 16 13.43 -1.68 -18.75
N SER A 17 12.90 -2.81 -19.23
CA SER A 17 13.13 -4.16 -18.72
C SER A 17 14.45 -4.25 -17.95
N MET A 18 14.38 -4.18 -16.63
CA MET A 18 15.41 -4.79 -15.80
C MET A 18 15.32 -6.28 -16.10
N GLY A 19 16.47 -6.92 -16.34
CA GLY A 19 16.60 -8.16 -17.09
C GLY A 19 15.48 -9.18 -16.86
N ALA A 20 14.92 -9.67 -17.96
CA ALA A 20 13.93 -10.75 -18.02
C ALA A 20 14.50 -12.10 -17.54
N GLY A 21 14.92 -12.17 -16.28
CA GLY A 21 15.56 -13.33 -15.67
C GLY A 21 15.05 -13.70 -14.28
N ALA A 22 14.23 -12.88 -13.64
CA ALA A 22 13.46 -13.31 -12.48
C ALA A 22 12.13 -13.88 -12.98
N THR A 23 12.15 -15.12 -13.44
CA THR A 23 10.92 -15.90 -13.61
C THR A 23 10.22 -16.02 -12.27
N ASP A 24 8.89 -16.09 -12.26
CA ASP A 24 8.04 -16.46 -11.10
C ASP A 24 8.32 -17.90 -10.62
N GLU A 25 9.58 -18.27 -10.45
CA GLU A 25 9.96 -19.46 -9.71
C GLU A 25 9.53 -19.22 -8.28
N ALA A 26 8.59 -20.04 -7.81
CA ALA A 26 8.15 -20.08 -6.43
C ALA A 26 9.39 -19.98 -5.52
N TRP A 27 9.49 -18.84 -4.82
CA TRP A 27 10.63 -18.53 -3.98
C TRP A 27 10.91 -19.70 -3.03
N ASN A 28 12.08 -20.33 -3.18
CA ASN A 28 12.32 -21.68 -2.67
C ASN A 28 12.71 -21.78 -1.18
N GLY A 29 12.64 -20.67 -0.42
CA GLY A 29 13.06 -20.70 0.98
C GLY A 29 14.50 -20.25 1.27
N THR A 30 15.40 -20.30 0.27
CA THR A 30 16.85 -20.39 0.54
C THR A 30 17.70 -19.25 0.00
N GLU A 31 17.18 -18.41 -0.91
CA GLU A 31 17.89 -17.19 -1.32
C GLU A 31 17.68 -16.07 -0.29
N ILE A 32 18.78 -15.40 0.06
CA ILE A 32 18.75 -14.14 0.79
C ILE A 32 18.08 -13.14 -0.14
N ASP A 33 16.82 -12.82 0.13
CA ASP A 33 16.15 -11.72 -0.55
C ASP A 33 16.94 -10.44 -0.22
N PRO A 34 17.55 -9.76 -1.22
CA PRO A 34 18.33 -8.54 -0.98
C PRO A 34 17.46 -7.40 -0.43
N TRP A 35 16.14 -7.55 -0.47
CA TRP A 35 15.15 -6.62 0.05
C TRP A 35 14.58 -7.05 1.42
N ALA A 36 14.95 -8.25 1.91
CA ALA A 36 14.54 -8.70 3.23
C ALA A 36 15.15 -7.80 4.31
N LYS A 37 14.38 -7.62 5.40
CA LYS A 37 14.73 -6.90 6.63
C LYS A 37 16.24 -6.79 6.87
N GLY A 38 16.86 -5.68 6.51
CA GLY A 38 18.26 -5.41 6.84
C GLY A 38 19.03 -4.51 5.88
N ASP A 39 18.70 -4.46 4.59
CA ASP A 39 19.41 -3.57 3.66
C ASP A 39 18.87 -2.12 3.67
N SER A 40 19.18 -1.43 4.77
CA SER A 40 18.93 0.00 4.95
C SER A 40 19.66 0.93 3.95
N SER A 41 20.53 0.39 3.08
CA SER A 41 21.32 1.23 2.17
C SER A 41 20.45 2.03 1.21
N MET A 42 19.28 1.49 0.85
CA MET A 42 18.30 2.21 0.04
C MET A 42 17.61 3.31 0.82
N CYS A 43 17.20 3.06 2.06
CA CYS A 43 16.61 4.08 2.93
C CYS A 43 17.53 5.31 3.11
N ARG A 44 18.84 5.10 3.30
CA ARG A 44 19.79 6.23 3.44
C ARG A 44 19.81 7.13 2.22
N ARG A 45 19.68 6.54 1.03
CA ARG A 45 19.64 7.28 -0.23
C ARG A 45 18.33 8.01 -0.43
N TRP A 46 17.26 7.58 0.24
CA TRP A 46 15.96 8.20 0.14
C TRP A 46 15.80 9.38 1.09
N LEU A 47 16.56 9.39 2.20
CA LEU A 47 16.58 10.48 3.18
C LEU A 47 17.64 11.55 2.88
N ASP A 48 18.48 11.36 1.85
CA ASP A 48 19.45 12.36 1.43
C ASP A 48 18.73 13.54 0.72
N PRO A 49 18.83 14.78 1.24
CA PRO A 49 18.16 15.94 0.65
C PRO A 49 18.50 16.21 -0.82
N THR A 50 19.65 15.72 -1.29
CA THR A 50 20.12 15.91 -2.66
C THR A 50 19.50 14.93 -3.65
N THR A 51 18.97 13.79 -3.17
CA THR A 51 18.37 12.72 -3.97
C THR A 51 16.86 12.59 -3.79
N LEU A 52 16.26 13.31 -2.83
CA LEU A 52 14.81 13.34 -2.55
C LEU A 52 13.91 13.63 -3.77
N PHE A 53 14.44 14.22 -4.83
CA PHE A 53 13.69 14.54 -6.05
C PHE A 53 13.69 13.43 -7.10
N ASP A 54 14.34 12.31 -6.82
CA ASP A 54 14.48 11.22 -7.77
C ASP A 54 13.52 10.07 -7.44
N ARG A 55 12.42 10.02 -8.19
CA ARG A 55 11.39 8.97 -8.11
C ARG A 55 11.93 7.54 -8.29
N ARG A 56 13.12 7.35 -8.89
CA ARG A 56 13.72 6.01 -9.09
C ARG A 56 14.02 5.27 -7.78
N TYR A 57 13.97 6.01 -6.68
CA TYR A 57 14.19 5.54 -5.33
C TYR A 57 12.89 5.21 -4.60
N PHE A 58 11.76 5.23 -5.27
CA PHE A 58 10.47 4.90 -4.69
C PHE A 58 9.90 3.69 -5.41
N LEU A 59 9.19 2.83 -4.66
CA LEU A 59 8.76 1.52 -5.15
C LEU A 59 7.37 1.55 -5.76
N SER A 60 6.57 2.57 -5.45
CA SER A 60 5.31 2.80 -6.14
C SER A 60 5.57 2.95 -7.65
N PRO A 61 4.95 2.11 -8.50
CA PRO A 61 5.11 2.21 -9.95
C PRO A 61 4.60 3.54 -10.47
N SER A 62 3.69 4.16 -9.73
CA SER A 62 3.07 5.42 -10.06
C SER A 62 3.66 6.62 -9.30
N GLY A 63 4.54 6.36 -8.33
CA GLY A 63 5.18 7.37 -7.49
C GLY A 63 4.25 7.97 -6.42
N VAL A 64 3.21 7.25 -5.99
CA VAL A 64 2.31 7.66 -4.89
C VAL A 64 3.11 7.89 -3.62
N ASP A 65 3.96 6.94 -3.24
CA ASP A 65 4.85 7.01 -2.09
C ASP A 65 5.74 8.26 -2.11
N TRP A 66 6.45 8.50 -3.23
CA TRP A 66 7.31 9.67 -3.43
C TRP A 66 6.55 10.97 -3.27
N TRP A 67 5.43 11.09 -4.00
CA TRP A 67 4.65 12.32 -4.03
C TRP A 67 4.03 12.59 -2.66
N THR A 68 3.48 11.56 -2.02
CA THR A 68 2.86 11.64 -0.70
C THR A 68 3.87 12.07 0.35
N PHE A 69 5.03 11.42 0.41
CA PHE A 69 6.10 11.79 1.33
C PHE A 69 6.58 13.22 1.07
N THR A 70 6.92 13.56 -0.17
CA THR A 70 7.50 14.85 -0.52
C THR A 70 6.57 16.03 -0.21
N ASN A 71 5.26 15.87 -0.41
CA ASN A 71 4.31 16.96 -0.26
C ASN A 71 3.76 17.10 1.17
N PHE A 72 3.59 16.00 1.89
CA PHE A 72 2.90 16.02 3.19
C PHE A 72 3.78 15.66 4.37
N PHE A 73 4.68 14.69 4.21
CA PHE A 73 5.32 14.03 5.35
C PHE A 73 6.82 14.27 5.48
N ARG A 74 7.47 14.90 4.49
CA ARG A 74 8.92 15.17 4.51
C ARG A 74 9.41 15.98 5.70
N ASN A 75 8.52 16.75 6.31
CA ASN A 75 8.80 17.64 7.43
C ASN A 75 8.21 17.10 8.75
N MET A 76 7.73 15.86 8.78
CA MET A 76 7.35 15.21 10.03
C MET A 76 8.59 14.94 10.87
N ASN A 77 8.48 15.23 12.16
CA ASN A 77 9.58 15.05 13.12
C ASN A 77 9.48 13.73 13.90
N SER A 78 8.46 12.92 13.61
CA SER A 78 8.22 11.62 14.23
C SER A 78 7.72 10.62 13.18
N PRO A 79 7.95 9.31 13.37
CA PRO A 79 7.29 8.30 12.57
C PRO A 79 5.77 8.44 12.65
N GLY A 80 5.09 8.20 11.54
CA GLY A 80 3.63 8.22 11.45
C GLY A 80 3.00 6.85 11.59
N VAL A 81 1.68 6.81 11.46
CA VAL A 81 0.85 5.61 11.38
C VAL A 81 0.18 5.53 10.02
N TYR A 82 0.30 4.40 9.33
CA TYR A 82 -0.41 4.19 8.07
C TYR A 82 -1.28 2.94 8.06
N VAL A 83 -2.26 2.95 7.17
CA VAL A 83 -3.11 1.81 6.85
C VAL A 83 -3.07 1.62 5.35
N ASP A 84 -2.79 0.40 4.92
CA ASP A 84 -2.67 0.03 3.51
C ASP A 84 -3.66 -1.08 3.18
N VAL A 85 -4.69 -0.75 2.39
CA VAL A 85 -5.77 -1.67 2.02
C VAL A 85 -5.50 -2.26 0.65
N ASN A 86 -5.51 -3.60 0.58
CA ASN A 86 -5.06 -4.41 -0.54
C ASN A 86 -3.57 -4.18 -0.82
N SER A 87 -2.74 -4.35 0.22
CA SER A 87 -1.32 -3.95 0.21
C SER A 87 -0.48 -4.59 -0.90
N GLY A 88 -0.95 -5.69 -1.50
CA GLY A 88 -0.30 -6.29 -2.66
C GLY A 88 0.99 -7.05 -2.30
N ASP A 89 1.96 -7.06 -3.21
CA ASP A 89 3.26 -7.65 -2.93
C ASP A 89 4.01 -6.82 -1.87
N TYR A 90 4.78 -7.51 -1.03
CA TYR A 90 5.47 -6.89 0.09
C TYR A 90 6.47 -5.83 -0.36
N HIS A 91 7.01 -5.90 -1.58
CA HIS A 91 8.05 -5.00 -2.08
C HIS A 91 7.70 -4.44 -3.46
N GLN A 92 7.41 -5.30 -4.44
CA GLN A 92 7.07 -4.88 -5.79
C GLN A 92 5.72 -4.18 -5.80
N ASP A 93 5.63 -3.06 -6.51
CA ASP A 93 4.41 -2.28 -6.67
C ASP A 93 3.76 -1.77 -5.36
N SER A 94 4.51 -1.73 -4.26
CA SER A 94 3.99 -1.31 -2.95
C SER A 94 4.07 0.21 -2.78
N ASP A 95 2.94 0.86 -2.48
CA ASP A 95 2.91 2.30 -2.15
C ASP A 95 3.24 2.55 -0.67
N SER A 96 3.34 1.49 0.16
CA SER A 96 3.55 1.59 1.59
C SER A 96 4.96 1.22 2.06
N TYR A 97 5.76 0.51 1.23
CA TYR A 97 7.10 0.01 1.61
C TYR A 97 8.02 1.07 2.16
N PHE A 98 8.01 2.23 1.51
CA PHE A 98 8.81 3.35 1.93
C PHE A 98 8.56 3.76 3.40
N PHE A 99 7.30 3.73 3.83
CA PHE A 99 6.87 4.27 5.12
C PHE A 99 7.30 3.39 6.29
N ASP A 100 7.03 2.09 6.28
CA ASP A 100 7.46 1.22 7.40
C ASP A 100 8.94 0.87 7.31
N HIS A 101 9.44 0.52 6.12
CA HIS A 101 10.81 0.03 5.99
C HIS A 101 11.85 1.13 6.21
N CYS A 102 11.59 2.35 5.69
CA CYS A 102 12.60 3.42 5.70
C CYS A 102 12.31 4.58 6.64
N LEU A 103 11.03 4.89 6.90
CA LEU A 103 10.69 5.89 7.90
C LEU A 103 10.38 5.30 9.28
N GLY A 104 10.31 3.96 9.40
CA GLY A 104 9.97 3.29 10.66
C GLY A 104 8.54 3.56 11.11
N TRP A 105 7.63 3.84 10.18
CA TRP A 105 6.21 4.07 10.50
C TRP A 105 5.55 2.78 10.99
N SER A 106 4.59 2.93 11.90
CA SER A 106 3.74 1.83 12.32
C SER A 106 2.64 1.62 11.28
N GLY A 107 2.50 0.40 10.78
CA GLY A 107 1.57 0.09 9.69
C GLY A 107 0.54 -0.97 10.04
N LEU A 108 -0.64 -0.86 9.42
CA LEU A 108 -1.61 -1.93 9.28
C LEU A 108 -1.78 -2.27 7.79
N CYS A 109 -1.27 -3.44 7.38
CA CYS A 109 -1.39 -3.95 6.03
C CYS A 109 -2.56 -4.93 5.96
N ILE A 110 -3.57 -4.64 5.15
CA ILE A 110 -4.76 -5.46 4.98
C ILE A 110 -4.70 -6.09 3.59
N GLU A 111 -4.60 -7.41 3.53
CA GLU A 111 -4.49 -8.15 2.28
C GLU A 111 -5.30 -9.43 2.36
N SER A 112 -6.14 -9.67 1.35
CA SER A 112 -7.06 -10.81 1.33
C SER A 112 -6.48 -12.06 0.70
N ASP A 113 -5.41 -11.94 -0.09
CA ASP A 113 -4.69 -13.06 -0.67
C ASP A 113 -3.74 -13.69 0.36
N ASP A 114 -3.88 -14.99 0.59
CA ASP A 114 -3.10 -15.71 1.61
C ASP A 114 -1.58 -15.72 1.29
N ALA A 115 -1.20 -15.79 0.03
CA ALA A 115 0.21 -15.82 -0.36
C ALA A 115 0.86 -14.44 -0.19
N LEU A 116 0.15 -13.38 -0.59
CA LEU A 116 0.61 -11.99 -0.41
C LEU A 116 0.64 -11.59 1.07
N SER A 117 -0.41 -11.90 1.83
CA SER A 117 -0.41 -11.61 3.28
C SER A 117 0.72 -12.34 4.03
N ALA A 118 1.00 -13.60 3.66
CA ALA A 118 2.13 -14.34 4.21
C ALA A 118 3.49 -13.71 3.85
N SER A 119 3.66 -13.22 2.61
CA SER A 119 4.90 -12.56 2.18
C SER A 119 5.09 -11.21 2.90
N ILE A 120 4.03 -10.40 3.02
CA ILE A 120 4.06 -9.15 3.80
C ILE A 120 4.44 -9.46 5.25
N ALA A 121 3.78 -10.41 5.90
CA ALA A 121 4.05 -10.72 7.32
C ALA A 121 5.50 -11.14 7.57
N ARG A 122 6.11 -11.79 6.58
CA ARG A 122 7.50 -12.22 6.62
C ARG A 122 8.46 -11.04 6.47
N PHE A 123 8.28 -10.22 5.45
CA PHE A 123 9.30 -9.26 5.00
C PHE A 123 9.06 -7.82 5.48
N ARG A 124 7.83 -7.47 5.88
CA ARG A 124 7.46 -6.13 6.33
C ARG A 124 7.35 -6.03 7.84
N SER A 125 7.25 -4.80 8.32
CA SER A 125 7.11 -4.48 9.74
C SER A 125 5.70 -4.06 10.14
N CYS A 126 4.82 -3.78 9.18
CA CYS A 126 3.40 -3.59 9.45
C CYS A 126 2.74 -4.84 10.07
N LYS A 127 1.72 -4.62 10.89
CA LYS A 127 0.82 -5.68 11.35
C LYS A 127 -0.06 -6.08 10.16
N VAL A 128 -0.08 -7.38 9.85
CA VAL A 128 -0.84 -7.90 8.71
C VAL A 128 -2.19 -8.43 9.16
N VAL A 129 -3.25 -8.10 8.42
CA VAL A 129 -4.59 -8.65 8.61
C VAL A 129 -5.02 -9.36 7.33
N PRO A 130 -5.13 -10.71 7.33
CA PRO A 130 -5.50 -11.50 6.17
C PRO A 130 -7.01 -11.43 5.90
N THR A 131 -7.50 -10.26 5.45
CA THR A 131 -8.93 -9.98 5.23
C THR A 131 -9.10 -9.01 4.06
N CYS A 132 -10.30 -8.95 3.50
CA CYS A 132 -10.74 -7.84 2.65
C CYS A 132 -11.43 -6.76 3.49
N VAL A 133 -11.54 -5.55 2.91
CA VAL A 133 -12.28 -4.43 3.49
C VAL A 133 -13.56 -4.19 2.69
N GLU A 134 -14.69 -4.07 3.39
CA GLU A 134 -16.01 -3.81 2.80
C GLU A 134 -16.76 -2.74 3.60
N ALA A 135 -17.90 -2.27 3.08
CA ALA A 135 -18.71 -1.27 3.78
C ALA A 135 -19.38 -1.82 5.05
N GLN A 136 -19.59 -3.14 5.12
CA GLN A 136 -20.27 -3.82 6.22
C GLN A 136 -19.44 -5.03 6.68
N ASP A 137 -19.47 -5.26 7.98
CA ASP A 137 -18.87 -6.43 8.62
C ASP A 137 -19.51 -7.74 8.14
N ASP A 138 -18.71 -8.81 8.17
CA ASP A 138 -19.10 -10.19 7.87
C ASP A 138 -19.65 -10.39 6.44
N SER A 139 -19.37 -9.47 5.54
CA SER A 139 -19.56 -9.70 4.11
C SER A 139 -18.58 -10.79 3.62
N THR A 140 -19.04 -11.63 2.70
CA THR A 140 -18.23 -12.73 2.18
C THR A 140 -17.95 -12.48 0.71
N LEU A 141 -16.70 -12.23 0.35
CA LEU A 141 -16.29 -12.21 -1.04
C LEU A 141 -16.05 -13.65 -1.50
N THR A 142 -16.83 -14.05 -2.52
CA THR A 142 -16.62 -15.33 -3.18
C THR A 142 -15.72 -15.11 -4.39
N THR A 143 -14.45 -15.48 -4.28
CA THR A 143 -13.56 -15.47 -5.44
C THR A 143 -14.01 -16.58 -6.40
N SER A 144 -14.38 -16.18 -7.61
CA SER A 144 -14.82 -17.10 -8.67
C SER A 144 -13.67 -17.28 -9.65
N ILE A 145 -12.99 -18.42 -9.58
CA ILE A 145 -11.97 -18.78 -10.56
C ILE A 145 -12.68 -19.43 -11.76
N LEU A 146 -12.53 -18.84 -12.94
CA LEU A 146 -12.81 -19.52 -14.21
C LEU A 146 -11.82 -20.68 -14.36
N ALA A 147 -12.29 -21.89 -14.67
CA ALA A 147 -11.50 -23.12 -14.88
C ALA A 147 -11.23 -24.05 -13.66
N GLY A 148 -12.15 -24.13 -12.70
CA GLY A 148 -12.35 -25.37 -11.94
C GLY A 148 -11.42 -25.63 -10.74
N VAL A 149 -10.74 -24.61 -10.23
CA VAL A 149 -9.96 -24.68 -8.99
C VAL A 149 -10.70 -23.94 -7.86
N THR A 150 -10.58 -24.47 -6.63
CA THR A 150 -11.43 -24.24 -5.45
C THR A 150 -11.76 -22.79 -5.10
N ARG A 151 -13.00 -22.58 -4.64
CA ARG A 151 -13.52 -21.35 -4.05
C ARG A 151 -12.84 -21.07 -2.70
N GLY A 152 -12.06 -20.00 -2.61
CA GLY A 152 -11.78 -19.35 -1.33
C GLY A 152 -12.94 -18.43 -0.98
N GLN A 153 -13.58 -18.62 0.18
CA GLN A 153 -14.42 -17.59 0.77
C GLN A 153 -13.55 -16.79 1.74
N THR A 154 -13.31 -15.52 1.42
CA THR A 154 -12.66 -14.61 2.35
C THR A 154 -13.74 -13.76 3.00
N ARG A 155 -13.74 -13.73 4.35
CA ARG A 155 -14.60 -12.81 5.09
C ARG A 155 -13.96 -11.43 5.01
N CYS A 156 -14.78 -10.42 4.74
CA CYS A 156 -14.37 -9.03 4.80
C CYS A 156 -14.86 -8.40 6.10
N SER A 157 -14.15 -7.39 6.54
CA SER A 157 -14.53 -6.58 7.71
C SER A 157 -14.67 -5.12 7.30
N ALA A 158 -15.49 -4.38 8.02
CA ALA A 158 -15.50 -2.93 7.92
C ALA A 158 -14.15 -2.39 8.42
N LEU A 159 -13.61 -1.39 7.72
CA LEU A 159 -12.31 -0.82 8.12
C LEU A 159 -12.34 -0.31 9.56
N GLN A 160 -13.43 0.35 9.99
CA GLN A 160 -13.53 0.89 11.34
C GLN A 160 -13.35 -0.19 12.40
N LYS A 161 -13.96 -1.37 12.21
CA LYS A 161 -13.78 -2.51 13.10
C LYS A 161 -12.31 -2.94 13.17
N LEU A 162 -11.63 -2.99 12.02
CA LEU A 162 -10.20 -3.34 11.98
C LEU A 162 -9.32 -2.30 12.70
N LEU A 163 -9.65 -1.00 12.58
CA LEU A 163 -8.95 0.05 13.31
C LEU A 163 -9.18 -0.10 14.82
N ASP A 164 -10.41 -0.36 15.24
CA ASP A 164 -10.77 -0.53 16.66
C ASP A 164 -10.10 -1.79 17.27
N GLU A 165 -10.15 -2.92 16.58
CA GLU A 165 -9.51 -4.19 17.00
C GLU A 165 -7.99 -4.10 17.10
N HIS A 166 -7.39 -3.15 16.38
CA HIS A 166 -5.96 -2.89 16.37
C HIS A 166 -5.57 -1.66 17.18
N GLU A 167 -6.51 -1.09 17.95
CA GLU A 167 -6.31 0.06 18.83
C GLU A 167 -5.73 1.29 18.09
N LEU A 168 -6.06 1.43 16.80
CA LEU A 168 -5.62 2.54 15.97
C LEU A 168 -6.57 3.72 16.11
N SER A 169 -6.29 4.58 17.08
CA SER A 169 -7.05 5.82 17.30
C SER A 169 -6.65 6.96 16.36
N HIS A 170 -5.61 6.79 15.55
CA HIS A 170 -5.08 7.79 14.62
C HIS A 170 -4.42 7.13 13.41
N VAL A 171 -4.60 7.72 12.23
CA VAL A 171 -3.97 7.29 10.97
C VAL A 171 -3.49 8.55 10.24
N ASP A 172 -2.20 8.63 9.94
CA ASP A 172 -1.61 9.73 9.17
C ASP A 172 -1.79 9.53 7.66
N LEU A 173 -1.74 8.27 7.20
CA LEU A 173 -1.82 7.90 5.79
C LEU A 173 -2.74 6.68 5.59
N LEU A 174 -3.76 6.81 4.75
CA LEU A 174 -4.60 5.71 4.29
C LEU A 174 -4.36 5.47 2.79
N LEU A 175 -3.81 4.30 2.43
CA LEU A 175 -3.58 3.86 1.06
C LEU A 175 -4.68 2.87 0.66
N LEU A 176 -5.26 3.06 -0.52
CA LEU A 176 -6.31 2.21 -1.07
C LEU A 176 -5.89 1.71 -2.46
N HIS A 177 -5.51 0.44 -2.58
CA HIS A 177 -5.07 -0.15 -3.83
C HIS A 177 -6.20 -0.88 -4.56
N ASN A 178 -6.20 -0.77 -5.90
CA ASN A 178 -6.87 -1.67 -6.86
C ASN A 178 -8.28 -2.15 -6.48
N MET A 179 -9.10 -1.28 -5.90
CA MET A 179 -10.52 -1.57 -5.63
C MET A 179 -11.29 -1.62 -6.96
N LYS A 180 -11.26 -2.79 -7.62
CA LYS A 180 -11.96 -3.09 -8.88
C LYS A 180 -13.47 -3.13 -8.64
N GLY A 181 -14.08 -1.96 -8.58
CA GLY A 181 -15.53 -1.80 -8.53
C GLY A 181 -15.94 -0.77 -7.48
N LYS A 182 -16.30 0.44 -7.94
CA LYS A 182 -17.17 1.43 -7.26
C LYS A 182 -17.09 1.55 -5.73
N ALA A 183 -15.89 1.39 -5.20
CA ALA A 183 -15.62 1.51 -3.79
C ALA A 183 -14.21 2.06 -3.62
N ALA A 184 -13.91 3.19 -4.28
CA ALA A 184 -13.05 4.17 -3.63
C ALA A 184 -13.85 4.71 -2.44
N VAL A 185 -13.99 3.92 -1.39
CA VAL A 185 -14.63 4.39 -0.17
C VAL A 185 -13.60 5.28 0.48
N ALA A 186 -13.72 6.58 0.21
CA ALA A 186 -13.47 7.55 1.25
C ALA A 186 -14.36 7.11 2.40
N LEU A 187 -13.83 6.28 3.29
CA LEU A 187 -14.47 6.08 4.56
C LEU A 187 -14.48 7.46 5.17
N LYS A 188 -15.68 7.99 5.28
CA LYS A 188 -15.97 9.03 6.23
C LYS A 188 -15.64 8.40 7.58
N VAL A 189 -14.37 8.46 7.97
CA VAL A 189 -13.95 8.16 9.34
C VAL A 189 -14.47 9.34 10.14
N GLU A 190 -15.78 9.31 10.41
CA GLU A 190 -16.52 10.31 11.17
C GLU A 190 -16.02 10.40 12.62
N ALA A 191 -15.12 9.48 13.01
CA ALA A 191 -14.57 9.32 14.33
C ALA A 191 -13.13 9.86 14.51
N LEU A 192 -12.46 10.41 13.50
CA LEU A 192 -11.14 11.02 13.69
C LEU A 192 -11.26 12.55 13.82
N PRO A 193 -11.24 13.10 15.05
CA PRO A 193 -11.18 14.55 15.23
C PRO A 193 -9.81 15.07 14.75
N GLN A 194 -9.84 15.65 13.55
CA GLN A 194 -8.82 16.48 12.91
C GLN A 194 -7.57 15.75 12.36
N ALA A 195 -7.34 15.95 11.05
CA ALA A 195 -6.13 15.67 10.27
C ALA A 195 -5.96 14.32 9.55
N LEU A 196 -7.03 13.57 9.23
CA LEU A 196 -6.91 12.48 8.26
C LEU A 196 -6.79 13.05 6.82
N GLN A 197 -5.64 12.84 6.17
CA GLN A 197 -5.47 13.12 4.74
C GLN A 197 -5.77 11.85 3.94
N VAL A 198 -6.92 11.82 3.27
CA VAL A 198 -7.27 10.73 2.35
C VAL A 198 -6.73 11.09 0.97
N LEU A 199 -5.71 10.38 0.52
CA LEU A 199 -5.20 10.55 -0.85
C LEU A 199 -5.85 9.52 -1.77
N HIS A 200 -6.64 10.02 -2.71
CA HIS A 200 -7.16 9.20 -3.80
C HIS A 200 -6.42 9.58 -5.09
N MET A 201 -5.46 8.76 -5.49
CA MET A 201 -4.74 8.92 -6.76
C MET A 201 -5.33 7.94 -7.80
N CYS A 202 -6.31 8.40 -8.59
CA CYS A 202 -6.76 7.65 -9.76
C CYS A 202 -5.67 7.71 -10.84
N ILE A 203 -5.00 6.59 -11.11
CA ILE A 203 -3.96 6.51 -12.14
C ILE A 203 -4.36 5.46 -13.17
N HIS A 204 -5.29 5.84 -14.07
CA HIS A 204 -5.45 5.45 -15.48
C HIS A 204 -6.92 5.54 -15.92
N SER A 205 -7.12 6.16 -17.09
CA SER A 205 -8.20 6.09 -18.11
C SER A 205 -9.50 5.28 -17.87
N SER A 206 -10.05 5.28 -16.66
CA SER A 206 -11.45 4.92 -16.44
C SER A 206 -12.31 6.16 -16.55
N PRO A 207 -13.36 6.20 -17.38
CA PRO A 207 -14.28 7.34 -17.49
C PRO A 207 -15.20 7.53 -16.27
N LEU A 208 -14.88 6.85 -15.15
CA LEU A 208 -15.61 6.91 -13.88
C LEU A 208 -14.69 7.34 -12.71
N CYS A 209 -13.45 7.73 -13.00
CA CYS A 209 -12.79 8.85 -12.35
C CYS A 209 -12.87 10.04 -13.35
#